data_AF-A0A399ZS46-F1
#
_entry.id   AF-A0A399ZS46-F1
#
_cell.length_a   1.000
_cell.length_b   1.000
_cell.length_c   1.000
_cell.angle_alpha   90.00
_cell.angle_beta   90.00
_cell.angle_gamma   90.00
#
_symmetry.space_group_name_H-M   'P 1'
#
loop_
_entity.id
_entity.type
_entity.pdbx_description
1 polymer ?
#
loop_
_entity_poly.entity_id
_entity_poly.type
_entity_poly.pdbx_seq_one_letter_code
_entity_poly.pdbx_strand_id
1 'polypeptide(L)'
;MRLFFIGCEYAGTTTLAHAINAWGREKLGIQFSSIHDHWKLPHMIGHPPDLTPAEQEQVLALSPKILEAFQRHNLYYHTPTKPDDADYIIIGHYIEDTIYAQLYYGYGQEGQAGDRLIHSKNIENQIMKYTPQIVLIHVKAAPEVIARRMREHPHPHSLVRPQDIELVLRRFDEEFKRSIIPQKMVLDTSTATVEETVAEFVTKIQPYLTLQDRLRWLMPPGSTLPV
;
A
#
# COMPACT_ATOMS: atom_id res chain seq x y z
N MET A 1 3.59 -14.33 4.36
CA MET A 1 2.95 -13.04 4.64
C MET A 1 2.64 -12.30 3.34
N ARG A 2 1.37 -11.93 3.15
CA ARG A 2 0.97 -10.95 2.12
C ARG A 2 0.50 -9.69 2.83
N LEU A 3 1.16 -8.56 2.60
CA LEU A 3 0.91 -7.31 3.32
C LEU A 3 0.41 -6.24 2.35
N PHE A 4 -0.63 -5.51 2.73
CA PHE A 4 -1.19 -4.43 1.95
C PHE A 4 -1.23 -3.14 2.76
N PHE A 5 -0.30 -2.24 2.48
CA PHE A 5 -0.18 -0.95 3.16
C PHE A 5 -1.02 0.10 2.46
N ILE A 6 -1.70 0.93 3.24
CA ILE A 6 -2.35 2.16 2.79
C ILE A 6 -2.02 3.29 3.76
N GLY A 7 -2.07 4.53 3.28
CA GLY A 7 -1.90 5.70 4.11
C GLY A 7 -1.74 6.95 3.26
N CYS A 8 -2.04 8.11 3.87
CA CYS A 8 -1.79 9.39 3.23
C CYS A 8 -0.32 9.54 2.86
N GLU A 9 -0.04 10.32 1.82
CA GLU A 9 1.32 10.82 1.55
C GLU A 9 1.94 11.37 2.85
N TYR A 10 3.22 11.12 3.08
CA TYR A 10 3.95 11.42 4.32
C TYR A 10 3.56 10.64 5.58
N ALA A 11 2.64 9.67 5.52
CA ALA A 11 2.38 8.78 6.65
C ALA A 11 3.51 7.77 6.92
N GLY A 12 4.44 7.58 5.97
CA GLY A 12 5.60 6.69 6.12
C GLY A 12 5.39 5.25 5.61
N THR A 13 4.41 5.03 4.72
CA THR A 13 4.10 3.69 4.16
C THR A 13 5.30 3.02 3.52
N THR A 14 6.00 3.69 2.60
CA THR A 14 7.18 3.16 1.90
C THR A 14 8.33 2.85 2.87
N THR A 15 8.68 3.79 3.74
CA THR A 15 9.73 3.61 4.75
C THR A 15 9.44 2.40 5.64
N LEU A 16 8.20 2.28 6.12
CA LEU A 16 7.81 1.18 7.00
C LEU A 16 7.77 -0.17 6.27
N ALA A 17 7.29 -0.21 5.02
CA ALA A 17 7.29 -1.41 4.19
C ALA A 17 8.72 -1.95 3.97
N HIS A 18 9.69 -1.08 3.68
CA HIS A 18 11.09 -1.48 3.55
C HIS A 18 11.70 -1.95 4.87
N ALA A 19 11.39 -1.28 5.99
CA ALA A 19 11.86 -1.70 7.31
C ALA A 19 11.31 -3.09 7.70
N ILE A 20 10.02 -3.35 7.43
CA ILE A 20 9.39 -4.66 7.64
C ILE A 20 9.97 -5.72 6.72
N ASN A 21 10.29 -5.39 5.46
CA ASN A 21 10.98 -6.31 4.55
C ASN A 21 12.37 -6.69 5.08
N ALA A 22 13.14 -5.70 5.55
CA ALA A 22 14.45 -5.94 6.16
C ALA A 22 14.35 -6.83 7.40
N TRP A 23 13.39 -6.54 8.28
CA TRP A 23 13.11 -7.36 9.46
C TRP A 23 12.69 -8.80 9.08
N GLY A 24 11.78 -8.97 8.11
CA GLY A 24 11.32 -10.28 7.65
C GLY A 24 12.45 -11.13 7.08
N ARG A 25 13.37 -10.50 6.34
CA ARG A 25 14.57 -11.15 5.82
C ARG A 25 15.49 -11.63 6.94
N GLU A 26 15.74 -10.76 7.92
CA GLU A 26 16.65 -11.07 9.03
C GLU A 26 16.08 -12.13 9.98
N LYS A 27 14.80 -12.03 10.35
CA LYS A 27 14.21 -12.83 11.43
C LYS A 27 13.47 -14.08 10.95
N LEU A 28 12.91 -14.06 9.74
CA LEU A 28 12.06 -15.14 9.24
C LEU A 28 12.64 -15.84 8.00
N GLY A 29 13.77 -15.36 7.48
CA GLY A 29 14.30 -15.81 6.19
C GLY A 29 13.36 -15.51 5.02
N ILE A 30 12.43 -14.57 5.21
CA ILE A 30 11.46 -14.18 4.21
C ILE A 30 12.05 -13.02 3.43
N GLN A 31 12.29 -13.24 2.15
CA GLN A 31 12.43 -12.12 1.23
C GLN A 31 11.06 -11.90 0.61
N PHE A 32 10.41 -10.76 0.95
CA PHE A 32 9.25 -10.35 0.18
C PHE A 32 9.74 -10.15 -1.26
N SER A 33 9.33 -11.04 -2.15
CA SER A 33 9.90 -11.18 -3.50
C SER A 33 9.73 -9.92 -4.33
N SER A 34 8.75 -9.10 -3.95
CA SER A 34 8.45 -7.80 -4.53
C SER A 34 7.78 -6.86 -3.51
N ILE A 35 8.16 -5.58 -3.58
CA ILE A 35 7.36 -4.47 -3.04
C ILE A 35 6.74 -3.79 -4.25
N HIS A 36 5.42 -3.91 -4.39
CA HIS A 36 4.68 -3.34 -5.49
C HIS A 36 4.04 -2.02 -5.07
N ASP A 37 4.46 -0.94 -5.73
CA ASP A 37 3.91 0.42 -5.54
C ASP A 37 3.89 1.24 -6.85
N HIS A 38 4.29 0.65 -7.97
CA HIS A 38 4.45 1.30 -9.28
C HIS A 38 3.12 1.52 -10.03
N TRP A 39 2.09 1.89 -9.27
CA TRP A 39 0.86 2.54 -9.74
C TRP A 39 0.69 3.95 -9.14
N LYS A 40 1.65 4.42 -8.34
CA LYS A 40 1.67 5.77 -7.78
C LYS A 40 2.10 6.74 -8.87
N LEU A 41 1.22 7.67 -9.27
CA LEU A 41 1.55 8.66 -10.30
C LEU A 41 2.61 9.64 -9.78
N PRO A 42 3.58 10.06 -10.63
CA PRO A 42 3.86 9.58 -12.00
C PRO A 42 4.78 8.34 -12.06
N HIS A 43 5.19 7.77 -10.93
CA HIS A 43 6.10 6.62 -10.80
C HIS A 43 5.41 5.27 -11.11
N MET A 44 5.10 5.05 -12.39
CA MET A 44 4.24 3.95 -12.86
C MET A 44 5.00 2.74 -13.44
N ILE A 45 6.33 2.76 -13.41
CA ILE A 45 7.18 1.74 -14.04
C ILE A 45 7.88 0.94 -12.94
N GLY A 46 7.64 -0.37 -12.89
CA GLY A 46 8.21 -1.29 -11.90
C GLY A 46 9.55 -1.92 -12.30
N HIS A 47 10.12 -1.52 -13.44
CA HIS A 47 11.38 -2.08 -13.97
C HIS A 47 12.32 -0.95 -14.39
N PRO A 48 13.58 -0.95 -13.92
CA PRO A 48 14.53 0.10 -14.27
C PRO A 48 14.86 0.09 -15.78
N PRO A 49 15.18 1.27 -16.36
CA PRO A 49 15.24 2.57 -15.70
C PRO A 49 13.85 3.18 -15.41
N ASP A 50 13.77 4.02 -14.38
CA ASP A 50 12.56 4.80 -14.07
C ASP A 50 12.27 5.85 -15.15
N LEU A 51 11.04 6.37 -15.16
CA LEU A 51 10.64 7.48 -16.04
C LEU A 51 11.50 8.71 -15.78
N THR A 52 11.99 9.32 -16.85
CA THR A 52 12.64 10.63 -16.83
C THR A 52 11.64 11.72 -16.40
N PRO A 53 12.09 12.89 -15.91
CA PRO A 53 11.20 13.99 -15.57
C PRO A 53 10.27 14.41 -16.73
N ALA A 54 10.76 14.37 -17.97
CA ALA A 54 9.94 14.69 -19.14
C ALA A 54 8.83 13.64 -19.39
N GLU A 55 9.12 12.36 -19.18
CA GLU A 55 8.11 11.29 -19.30
C GLU A 55 7.11 11.34 -18.15
N GLN A 56 7.54 11.70 -16.93
CA GLN A 56 6.64 11.93 -15.80
C GLN A 56 5.65 13.06 -16.12
N GLU A 57 6.10 14.17 -16.69
CA GLU A 57 5.21 15.25 -17.13
C GLU A 57 4.25 14.80 -18.24
N GLN A 58 4.67 13.94 -19.16
CA GLN A 58 3.77 13.37 -20.17
C GLN A 58 2.66 12.53 -19.53
N VAL A 59 2.97 11.73 -18.51
CA VAL A 59 1.99 10.96 -17.75
C VAL A 59 1.01 11.89 -17.02
N LEU A 60 1.52 12.94 -16.36
CA LEU A 60 0.70 13.90 -15.64
C LEU A 60 -0.19 14.76 -16.58
N ALA A 61 0.23 14.96 -17.82
CA ALA A 61 -0.52 15.68 -18.84
C ALA A 61 -1.61 14.83 -19.53
N LEU A 62 -1.72 13.53 -19.22
CA LEU A 62 -2.76 12.68 -19.79
C LEU A 62 -4.15 13.19 -19.43
N SER A 63 -5.07 13.14 -20.40
CA SER A 63 -6.49 13.41 -20.11
C SER A 63 -7.03 12.41 -19.07
N PRO A 64 -7.99 12.81 -18.21
CA PRO A 64 -8.55 11.93 -17.19
C PRO A 64 -9.03 10.58 -17.72
N LYS A 65 -9.59 10.54 -18.95
CA LYS A 65 -10.06 9.30 -19.59
C LYS A 65 -8.93 8.32 -19.92
N ILE A 66 -7.79 8.83 -20.40
CA ILE A 66 -6.64 7.99 -20.74
C ILE A 66 -5.95 7.53 -19.46
N LEU A 67 -5.79 8.45 -18.50
CA LEU A 67 -5.21 8.15 -17.20
C LEU A 67 -6.02 7.09 -16.45
N GLU A 68 -7.35 7.21 -16.43
CA GLU A 68 -8.27 6.22 -15.86
C GLU A 68 -8.02 4.82 -16.44
N ALA A 69 -7.99 4.71 -17.76
CA ALA A 69 -7.86 3.43 -18.45
C ALA A 69 -6.51 2.77 -18.16
N PHE A 70 -5.44 3.57 -18.11
CA PHE A 70 -4.10 3.11 -17.77
C PHE A 70 -4.02 2.64 -16.31
N GLN A 71 -4.48 3.47 -15.36
CA GLN A 71 -4.53 3.14 -13.94
C GLN A 71 -5.35 1.88 -13.68
N ARG A 72 -6.54 1.79 -14.28
CA ARG A 72 -7.38 0.60 -14.18
C ARG A 72 -6.65 -0.65 -14.69
N HIS A 73 -6.00 -0.58 -15.85
CA HIS A 73 -5.23 -1.73 -16.35
C HIS A 73 -4.10 -2.14 -15.40
N ASN A 74 -3.32 -1.18 -14.90
CA ASN A 74 -2.21 -1.43 -13.99
C ASN A 74 -2.70 -2.08 -12.67
N LEU A 75 -3.78 -1.57 -12.07
CA LEU A 75 -4.37 -2.15 -10.85
C LEU A 75 -4.91 -3.56 -11.09
N TYR A 76 -5.57 -3.83 -12.21
CA TYR A 76 -6.05 -5.20 -12.50
C TYR A 76 -4.91 -6.16 -12.80
N TYR A 77 -3.82 -5.71 -13.41
CA TYR A 77 -2.61 -6.52 -13.62
C TYR A 77 -1.98 -6.97 -12.28
N HIS A 78 -2.04 -6.10 -11.26
CA HIS A 78 -1.54 -6.38 -9.91
C HIS A 78 -2.57 -7.01 -8.96
N THR A 79 -3.75 -7.34 -9.48
CA THR A 79 -4.78 -8.06 -8.73
C THR A 79 -4.59 -9.57 -8.90
N PRO A 80 -4.61 -10.37 -7.82
CA PRO A 80 -4.42 -11.81 -7.93
C PRO A 80 -5.51 -12.47 -8.78
N THR A 81 -5.11 -13.39 -9.67
CA THR A 81 -6.02 -14.15 -10.55
C THR A 81 -6.01 -15.65 -10.29
N LYS A 82 -5.13 -16.10 -9.38
CA LYS A 82 -4.97 -17.49 -8.93
C LYS A 82 -4.39 -17.46 -7.51
N PRO A 83 -4.53 -18.56 -6.73
CA PRO A 83 -3.80 -18.70 -5.48
C PRO A 83 -2.30 -18.58 -5.72
N ASP A 84 -1.62 -17.86 -4.84
CA ASP A 84 -0.17 -17.65 -4.89
C ASP A 84 0.39 -17.69 -3.47
N ASP A 85 1.43 -18.50 -3.26
CA ASP A 85 2.15 -18.71 -2.00
C ASP A 85 3.32 -17.76 -1.76
N ALA A 86 3.59 -16.86 -2.70
CA ALA A 86 4.59 -15.83 -2.54
C ALA A 86 4.30 -14.87 -1.38
N ASP A 87 5.38 -14.44 -0.71
CA ASP A 87 5.34 -13.32 0.21
C ASP A 87 5.56 -12.02 -0.56
N TYR A 88 4.61 -11.09 -0.46
CA TYR A 88 4.71 -9.80 -1.16
C TYR A 88 4.15 -8.66 -0.33
N ILE A 89 4.58 -7.45 -0.69
CA ILE A 89 4.06 -6.20 -0.16
C ILE A 89 3.42 -5.40 -1.30
N ILE A 90 2.23 -4.86 -1.05
CA ILE A 90 1.52 -3.93 -1.93
C ILE A 90 1.36 -2.61 -1.17
N ILE A 91 1.60 -1.47 -1.81
CA ILE A 91 1.45 -0.13 -1.21
C ILE A 91 0.43 0.71 -1.99
N GLY A 92 -0.70 1.03 -1.38
CA GLY A 92 -1.73 1.93 -1.89
C GLY A 92 -2.80 1.25 -2.73
N HIS A 93 -2.38 0.66 -3.86
CA HIS A 93 -3.21 0.00 -4.88
C HIS A 93 -4.56 0.69 -5.10
N TYR A 94 -5.65 -0.08 -5.07
CA TYR A 94 -6.98 0.38 -5.44
C TYR A 94 -7.57 1.35 -4.40
N ILE A 95 -7.13 1.30 -3.14
CA ILE A 95 -7.61 2.20 -2.09
C ILE A 95 -7.08 3.61 -2.35
N GLU A 96 -5.77 3.74 -2.59
CA GLU A 96 -5.17 5.02 -2.97
C GLU A 96 -5.79 5.56 -4.26
N ASP A 97 -5.93 4.74 -5.30
CA ASP A 97 -6.55 5.18 -6.55
C ASP A 97 -8.02 5.58 -6.36
N THR A 98 -8.80 4.89 -5.52
CA THR A 98 -10.18 5.32 -5.21
C THR A 98 -10.23 6.72 -4.62
N ILE A 99 -9.35 7.00 -3.65
CA ILE A 99 -9.31 8.29 -2.95
C ILE A 99 -8.80 9.37 -3.90
N TYR A 100 -7.66 9.14 -4.53
CA TYR A 100 -6.97 10.15 -5.33
C TYR A 100 -7.61 10.38 -6.70
N ALA A 101 -8.24 9.38 -7.31
CA ALA A 101 -9.01 9.56 -8.53
C ALA A 101 -10.13 10.58 -8.34
N GLN A 102 -10.90 10.39 -7.26
CA GLN A 102 -12.07 11.20 -6.96
C GLN A 102 -11.70 12.61 -6.51
N LEU A 103 -10.57 12.77 -5.80
CA LEU A 103 -10.14 14.07 -5.29
C LEU A 103 -9.31 14.88 -6.31
N TYR A 104 -8.47 14.22 -7.10
CA TYR A 104 -7.37 14.89 -7.81
C TYR A 104 -7.28 14.56 -9.31
N TYR A 105 -7.60 13.33 -9.74
CA TYR A 105 -7.35 12.93 -11.13
C TYR A 105 -8.51 13.20 -12.10
N GLY A 106 -9.67 13.59 -11.59
CA GLY A 106 -10.83 13.96 -12.42
C GLY A 106 -11.53 12.77 -13.09
N TYR A 107 -11.40 11.57 -12.51
CA TYR A 107 -12.15 10.37 -12.92
C TYR A 107 -12.65 9.59 -11.69
N GLY A 108 -13.46 8.54 -11.91
CA GLY A 108 -13.77 7.58 -10.86
C GLY A 108 -14.87 7.96 -9.88
N GLN A 109 -15.64 9.00 -10.20
CA GLN A 109 -16.82 9.41 -9.43
C GLN A 109 -17.93 8.35 -9.48
N GLU A 110 -18.79 8.35 -8.46
CA GLU A 110 -19.90 7.42 -8.35
C GLU A 110 -20.87 7.54 -9.54
N GLY A 111 -21.26 6.40 -10.11
CA GLY A 111 -22.20 6.33 -11.23
C GLY A 111 -21.61 6.73 -12.60
N GLN A 112 -20.33 7.08 -12.67
CA GLN A 112 -19.65 7.41 -13.93
C GLN A 112 -18.92 6.20 -14.54
N ALA A 113 -18.52 6.31 -15.81
CA ALA A 113 -17.61 5.34 -16.41
C ALA A 113 -16.28 5.31 -15.63
N GLY A 114 -15.83 4.12 -15.24
CA GLY A 114 -14.62 3.97 -14.41
C GLY A 114 -14.84 4.22 -12.91
N ASP A 115 -16.09 4.18 -12.43
CA ASP A 115 -16.45 4.32 -11.00
C ASP A 115 -15.56 3.45 -10.10
N ARG A 116 -14.78 4.12 -9.23
CA ARG A 116 -13.80 3.43 -8.38
C ARG A 116 -14.44 2.66 -7.24
N LEU A 117 -15.66 2.97 -6.83
CA LEU A 117 -16.37 2.17 -5.84
C LEU A 117 -16.71 0.78 -6.41
N ILE A 118 -17.05 0.69 -7.70
CA ILE A 118 -17.32 -0.57 -8.40
C ILE A 118 -16.01 -1.34 -8.64
N HIS A 119 -14.98 -0.67 -9.15
CA HIS A 119 -13.68 -1.30 -9.42
C HIS A 119 -13.02 -1.84 -8.15
N SER A 120 -13.04 -1.07 -7.06
CA SER A 120 -12.48 -1.49 -5.77
C SER A 120 -13.17 -2.72 -5.22
N LYS A 121 -14.51 -2.77 -5.28
CA LYS A 121 -15.26 -3.97 -4.90
C LYS A 121 -14.87 -5.20 -5.73
N ASN A 122 -14.69 -5.03 -7.04
CA ASN A 122 -14.28 -6.12 -7.92
C ASN A 122 -12.87 -6.62 -7.60
N ILE A 123 -11.92 -5.70 -7.36
CA ILE A 123 -10.55 -6.04 -6.97
C ILE A 123 -10.54 -6.77 -5.62
N GLU A 124 -11.25 -6.25 -4.62
CA GLU A 124 -11.35 -6.90 -3.31
C GLU A 124 -11.95 -8.31 -3.39
N ASN A 125 -12.99 -8.51 -4.22
CA ASN A 125 -13.56 -9.84 -4.43
C ASN A 125 -12.51 -10.83 -4.98
N GLN A 126 -11.63 -10.39 -5.88
CA GLN A 126 -10.53 -11.24 -6.39
C GLN A 126 -9.50 -11.52 -5.30
N ILE A 127 -9.14 -10.50 -4.51
CA ILE A 127 -8.23 -10.64 -3.37
C ILE A 127 -8.81 -11.65 -2.37
N MET A 128 -10.09 -11.57 -2.01
CA MET A 128 -10.74 -12.52 -1.10
C MET A 128 -10.89 -13.92 -1.68
N LYS A 129 -10.99 -14.04 -3.00
CA LYS A 129 -11.04 -15.34 -3.67
C LYS A 129 -9.69 -16.06 -3.66
N TYR A 130 -8.59 -15.34 -3.89
CA TYR A 130 -7.28 -15.93 -4.18
C TYR A 130 -6.20 -15.66 -3.13
N THR A 131 -6.37 -14.63 -2.32
CA THR A 131 -5.46 -14.26 -1.23
C THR A 131 -6.24 -13.79 0.02
N PRO A 132 -7.14 -14.63 0.59
CA PRO A 132 -7.93 -14.27 1.78
C PRO A 132 -7.09 -14.02 3.06
N GLN A 133 -5.82 -14.40 3.06
CA GLN A 133 -4.82 -14.23 4.11
C GLN A 133 -4.00 -12.93 4.01
N ILE A 134 -4.39 -12.00 3.13
CA ILE A 134 -3.76 -10.69 3.04
C ILE A 134 -4.13 -9.83 4.25
N VAL A 135 -3.14 -9.12 4.78
CA VAL A 135 -3.33 -8.21 5.92
C VAL A 135 -3.32 -6.77 5.43
N LEU A 136 -4.44 -6.06 5.63
CA LEU A 136 -4.57 -4.64 5.34
C LEU A 136 -4.03 -3.80 6.51
N ILE A 137 -3.08 -2.93 6.23
CA ILE A 137 -2.33 -2.14 7.20
C ILE A 137 -2.54 -0.67 6.88
N HIS A 138 -3.24 0.04 7.76
CA HIS A 138 -3.40 1.48 7.66
C HIS A 138 -2.31 2.19 8.46
N VAL A 139 -1.38 2.82 7.75
CA VAL A 139 -0.33 3.67 8.33
C VAL A 139 -0.88 5.08 8.48
N LYS A 140 -0.93 5.57 9.71
CA LYS A 140 -1.50 6.88 10.07
C LYS A 140 -0.42 7.80 10.60
N ALA A 141 -0.66 9.11 10.46
CA ALA A 141 0.03 10.13 11.23
C ALA A 141 -0.92 11.32 11.44
N ALA A 142 -0.72 12.07 12.51
CA ALA A 142 -1.52 13.24 12.84
C ALA A 142 -1.41 14.33 11.76
N PRO A 143 -2.46 15.13 11.50
CA PRO A 143 -2.47 16.17 10.46
C PRO A 143 -1.27 17.13 10.55
N GLU A 144 -0.91 17.57 11.76
CA GLU A 144 0.20 18.47 12.01
C GLU A 144 1.57 17.81 11.73
N VAL A 145 1.67 16.49 11.92
CA VAL A 145 2.88 15.71 11.58
C VAL A 145 3.02 15.59 10.08
N ILE A 146 1.94 15.30 9.36
CA ILE A 146 1.93 15.29 7.89
C ILE A 146 2.33 16.67 7.35
N ALA A 147 1.69 17.73 7.83
CA ALA A 147 1.98 19.10 7.41
C ALA A 147 3.45 19.49 7.68
N ARG A 148 4.00 19.07 8.83
CA ARG A 148 5.43 19.26 9.14
C ARG A 148 6.32 18.52 8.14
N ARG A 149 6.08 17.23 7.92
CA ARG A 149 6.87 16.40 7.00
C ARG A 149 6.84 16.94 5.56
N MET A 150 5.69 17.41 5.09
CA MET A 150 5.55 18.08 3.79
C MET A 150 6.45 19.31 3.67
N ARG A 151 6.59 20.11 4.74
CA ARG A 151 7.44 21.32 4.74
C ARG A 151 8.93 20.99 4.85
N GLU A 152 9.28 20.02 5.69
CA GLU A 152 10.68 19.64 5.95
C GLU A 152 11.28 18.83 4.80
N HIS A 153 10.46 18.03 4.11
CA HIS A 153 10.87 17.14 3.04
C HIS A 153 9.90 17.23 1.86
N PRO A 154 9.86 18.35 1.11
CA PRO A 154 8.96 18.49 -0.02
C PRO A 154 9.27 17.43 -1.09
N HIS A 155 8.25 16.72 -1.55
CA HIS A 155 8.35 15.71 -2.60
C HIS A 155 7.95 16.31 -3.94
N PRO A 156 8.67 15.99 -5.04
CA PRO A 156 8.23 16.35 -6.37
C PRO A 156 6.88 15.66 -6.66
N HIS A 157 5.99 16.35 -7.37
CA HIS A 157 4.67 15.86 -7.74
C HIS A 157 3.77 15.44 -6.56
N SER A 158 3.99 16.01 -5.37
CA SER A 158 3.13 15.81 -4.21
C SER A 158 1.67 16.14 -4.56
N LEU A 159 0.78 15.19 -4.29
CA LEU A 159 -0.61 15.26 -4.70
C LEU A 159 -1.48 15.94 -3.63
N VAL A 160 -1.20 15.59 -2.38
CA VAL A 160 -1.98 16.06 -1.23
C VAL A 160 -1.63 17.52 -0.96
N ARG A 161 -2.63 18.39 -1.00
CA ARG A 161 -2.46 19.81 -0.71
C ARG A 161 -2.53 20.04 0.81
N PRO A 162 -1.78 20.99 1.39
CA PRO A 162 -1.80 21.23 2.84
C PRO A 162 -3.20 21.44 3.43
N GLN A 163 -4.09 22.13 2.70
CA GLN A 163 -5.48 22.36 3.10
C GLN A 163 -6.37 21.10 3.07
N ASP A 164 -5.96 20.07 2.32
CA ASP A 164 -6.74 18.84 2.14
C ASP A 164 -6.29 17.72 3.10
N ILE A 165 -5.24 17.92 3.89
CA ILE A 165 -4.64 16.86 4.75
C ILE A 165 -5.71 16.14 5.58
N GLU A 166 -6.54 16.88 6.30
CA GLU A 166 -7.59 16.28 7.14
C GLU A 166 -8.63 15.51 6.33
N LEU A 167 -8.99 16.01 5.15
CA LEU A 167 -9.91 15.33 4.24
C LEU A 167 -9.31 14.00 3.77
N VAL A 168 -8.07 14.02 3.28
CA VAL A 168 -7.39 12.83 2.77
C VAL A 168 -7.23 11.77 3.87
N LEU A 169 -6.75 12.17 5.07
CA LEU A 169 -6.63 11.26 6.21
C LEU A 169 -7.97 10.59 6.57
N ARG A 170 -9.07 11.35 6.51
CA ARG A 170 -10.42 10.82 6.77
C ARG A 170 -10.84 9.84 5.67
N ARG A 171 -10.59 10.14 4.39
CA ARG A 171 -10.91 9.24 3.27
C ARG A 171 -10.17 7.91 3.37
N PHE A 172 -8.90 7.89 3.79
CA PHE A 172 -8.19 6.64 4.06
C PHE A 172 -8.82 5.84 5.20
N ASP A 173 -9.23 6.50 6.29
CA ASP A 173 -9.91 5.86 7.41
C ASP A 173 -11.27 5.25 7.00
N GLU A 174 -12.02 5.96 6.16
CA GLU A 174 -13.28 5.51 5.58
C GLU A 174 -13.10 4.29 4.67
N GLU A 175 -12.19 4.34 3.69
CA GLU A 175 -11.93 3.19 2.80
C GLU A 175 -11.33 2.00 3.56
N PHE A 176 -10.46 2.24 4.55
CA PHE A 176 -9.95 1.20 5.44
C PHE A 176 -11.08 0.48 6.19
N LYS A 177 -12.03 1.25 6.76
CA LYS A 177 -13.19 0.68 7.47
C LYS A 177 -14.10 -0.08 6.51
N ARG A 178 -14.33 0.48 5.31
CA ARG A 178 -15.22 -0.07 4.28
C ARG A 178 -14.70 -1.36 3.64
N SER A 179 -13.39 -1.52 3.53
CA SER A 179 -12.75 -2.71 2.94
C SER A 179 -13.32 -4.02 3.50
N ILE A 180 -13.54 -5.02 2.64
CA ILE A 180 -14.02 -6.34 3.07
C ILE A 180 -12.90 -7.24 3.60
N ILE A 181 -11.62 -6.83 3.47
CA ILE A 181 -10.47 -7.61 3.96
C ILE A 181 -10.58 -7.74 5.48
N PRO A 182 -10.69 -8.94 6.06
CA PRO A 182 -10.98 -9.09 7.48
C PRO A 182 -9.75 -8.82 8.37
N GLN A 183 -8.56 -9.15 7.89
CA GLN A 183 -7.31 -8.99 8.63
C GLN A 183 -6.85 -7.55 8.51
N LYS A 184 -7.05 -6.77 9.57
CA LYS A 184 -6.77 -5.34 9.60
C LYS A 184 -5.90 -4.97 10.78
N MET A 185 -5.00 -4.00 10.59
CA MET A 185 -4.32 -3.32 11.67
C MET A 185 -4.02 -1.86 11.32
N VAL A 186 -3.83 -1.06 12.36
CA VAL A 186 -3.40 0.34 12.27
C VAL A 186 -2.01 0.44 12.89
N LEU A 187 -1.12 1.20 12.26
CA LEU A 187 0.19 1.59 12.78
C LEU A 187 0.29 3.11 12.72
N ASP A 188 0.57 3.75 13.85
CA ASP A 188 0.62 5.21 13.97
C ASP A 188 2.08 5.69 14.03
N THR A 189 2.50 6.48 13.05
CA THR A 189 3.87 6.99 12.93
C THR A 189 4.00 8.43 13.40
N SER A 190 3.00 8.99 14.10
CA SER A 190 3.01 10.39 14.53
C SER A 190 4.20 10.72 15.42
N THR A 191 4.49 9.81 16.37
CA THR A 191 5.53 9.98 17.39
C THR A 191 6.51 8.82 17.46
N ALA A 192 6.09 7.61 17.07
CA ALA A 192 6.92 6.42 17.12
C ALA A 192 8.05 6.47 16.08
N THR A 193 9.21 5.91 16.42
CA THR A 193 10.28 5.68 15.45
C THR A 193 9.92 4.54 14.50
N VAL A 194 10.72 4.36 13.45
CA VAL A 194 10.56 3.23 12.52
C VAL A 194 10.70 1.90 13.26
N GLU A 195 11.69 1.78 14.15
CA GLU A 195 11.98 0.58 14.93
C GLU A 195 10.84 0.25 15.90
N GLU A 196 10.31 1.26 16.60
CA GLU A 196 9.15 1.11 17.49
C GLU A 196 7.91 0.65 16.71
N THR A 197 7.68 1.24 15.53
CA THR A 197 6.55 0.87 14.66
C THR A 197 6.71 -0.56 14.11
N VAL A 198 7.93 -0.99 13.79
CA VAL A 198 8.22 -2.38 13.39
C VAL A 198 7.97 -3.33 14.56
N ALA A 199 8.36 -2.99 15.79
CA ALA A 199 8.09 -3.80 16.97
C ALA A 199 6.58 -3.93 17.25
N GLU A 200 5.82 -2.86 17.04
CA GLU A 200 4.36 -2.87 17.12
C GLU A 200 3.75 -3.80 16.04
N PHE A 201 4.21 -3.68 14.78
CA PHE A 201 3.80 -4.57 13.70
C PHE A 201 4.06 -6.04 14.04
N VAL A 202 5.26 -6.36 14.54
CA VAL A 202 5.66 -7.72 14.97
C VAL A 202 4.71 -8.31 16.00
N THR A 203 4.20 -7.47 16.90
CA THR A 203 3.22 -7.87 17.92
C THR A 203 1.85 -8.08 17.29
N LYS A 204 1.40 -7.14 16.45
CA LYS A 204 0.06 -7.14 15.84
C LYS A 204 -0.13 -8.15 14.73
N ILE A 205 0.92 -8.60 14.05
CA ILE A 205 0.83 -9.55 12.94
C ILE A 205 0.60 -11.00 13.40
N GLN A 206 0.93 -11.32 14.67
CA GLN A 206 0.86 -12.68 15.21
C GLN A 206 -0.47 -13.42 14.99
N PRO A 207 -1.65 -12.79 15.15
CA PRO A 207 -2.93 -13.47 14.92
C PRO A 207 -3.18 -13.82 13.44
N TYR A 208 -2.53 -13.11 12.51
CA TYR A 208 -2.76 -13.23 11.07
C TYR A 208 -1.74 -14.13 10.36
N LEU A 209 -0.71 -14.59 11.07
CA LEU A 209 0.28 -15.52 10.53
C LEU A 209 -0.37 -16.86 10.16
N THR A 210 -0.16 -17.28 8.92
CA THR A 210 -0.51 -18.62 8.43
C THR A 210 0.36 -19.68 9.12
N LEU A 211 0.02 -20.97 8.97
CA LEU A 211 0.86 -22.06 9.48
C LEU A 211 2.30 -21.96 8.92
N GLN A 212 2.45 -21.68 7.63
CA GLN A 212 3.75 -21.51 6.99
C GLN A 212 4.53 -20.33 7.57
N ASP A 213 3.87 -19.21 7.86
CA ASP A 213 4.50 -18.06 8.52
C ASP A 213 4.99 -18.42 9.93
N ARG A 214 4.16 -19.15 10.70
CA ARG A 214 4.51 -19.59 12.07
C ARG A 214 5.67 -20.59 12.08
N LEU A 215 5.70 -21.52 11.13
CA LEU A 215 6.81 -22.47 11.01
C LEU A 215 8.14 -21.76 10.76
N ARG A 216 8.14 -20.73 9.90
CA ARG A 216 9.32 -19.88 9.67
C ARG A 216 9.73 -19.08 10.89
N TRP A 217 8.77 -18.66 11.71
CA TRP A 217 9.02 -17.98 12.97
C TRP A 217 9.71 -18.90 14.00
N LEU A 218 9.28 -20.15 14.07
CA LEU A 218 9.81 -21.14 15.02
C LEU A 218 11.16 -21.73 14.58
N MET A 219 11.43 -21.72 13.27
CA MET A 219 12.68 -22.20 12.67
C MET A 219 13.35 -21.08 11.87
N PRO A 220 13.93 -20.07 12.54
CA PRO A 220 14.60 -18.97 11.86
C PRO A 220 15.84 -19.45 11.09
N PRO A 221 16.36 -18.65 10.13
CA PRO A 221 17.52 -19.02 9.31
C PRO A 221 18.70 -19.49 10.17
N GLY A 222 19.21 -20.69 9.88
CA GLY A 222 20.32 -21.30 10.61
C GLY A 222 19.93 -22.23 11.76
N SER A 223 18.64 -22.47 12.01
CA SER A 223 18.18 -23.48 12.97
C SER A 223 18.16 -24.89 12.34
N THR A 224 18.90 -25.84 12.92
CA THR A 224 18.80 -27.28 12.63
C THR A 224 17.83 -27.92 13.61
N LEU A 225 16.95 -28.80 13.14
CA LEU A 225 16.16 -29.65 14.03
C LEU A 225 17.12 -30.48 14.91
N PRO A 226 16.87 -30.61 16.22
CA PRO A 226 17.57 -31.61 17.00
C PRO A 226 17.22 -32.99 16.43
N VAL A 227 18.26 -33.74 16.09
CA VAL A 227 18.18 -35.13 15.63
C VAL A 227 17.64 -36.03 16.74
#